data_AF-A0A0F8UL17-F1
#
_entry.id   AF-A0A0F8UL17-F1
#
_cell.length_a   1.000
_cell.length_b   1.000
_cell.length_c   1.000
_cell.angle_alpha   90.00
_cell.angle_beta   90.00
_cell.angle_gamma   90.00
#
_symmetry.space_group_name_H-M   'P 1'
#
loop_
_entity.id
_entity.type
_entity.pdbx_description
1 polymer ?
#
loop_
_entity_poly.entity_id
_entity_poly.type
_entity_poly.pdbx_seq_one_letter_code
_entity_poly.pdbx_strand_id
1 'polypeptide(L)'
;MNRNKIGVSILVLATLLVGMVLIPAVSAQEEKDYFVTAEEAFKHANANMISFIAADAPGFENWTGAFIDPNPLEFYDINSKKLFYQFSVYKENILIGRIDVCADKTLGASVNNIEFDPEPFKAAEAMERSIEITKSEYPDGKIKSTNMVVYSYPKIGAMTVVKDKTTGDEYRIFVDGYTLEGVEDKPATETEPGVWSMYDHLLKNGKDNNLKEWEKSDQLTNSIEQAATNKGVNINASVTEENMSKLSTDAATRLITSKSLSVPLYGQENSVYCGPASCQMIGKYICNIYRTQNYIYDFQGWHDHNNLNGGISDSDAKDYCYYTQQQGGLGPVSYTHLTLPTNR
;
A
#
# COMPACT_ATOMS: atom_id res chain seq x y z
N MET A 1 56.15 -22.90 65.73
CA MET A 1 55.04 -23.75 65.27
C MET A 1 54.55 -23.18 63.94
N ASN A 2 54.46 -24.04 62.93
CA ASN A 2 53.97 -23.86 61.55
C ASN A 2 54.78 -23.05 60.50
N ARG A 3 55.43 -23.86 59.65
CA ARG A 3 55.73 -23.63 58.22
C ARG A 3 54.43 -23.53 57.41
N ASN A 4 54.43 -22.79 56.29
CA ASN A 4 53.85 -23.14 54.98
C ASN A 4 53.99 -21.95 54.02
N LYS A 5 54.87 -22.02 53.02
CA LYS A 5 54.69 -22.58 51.66
C LYS A 5 54.03 -21.60 50.68
N ILE A 6 54.88 -21.14 49.77
CA ILE A 6 54.59 -20.63 48.43
C ILE A 6 53.66 -21.60 47.70
N GLY A 7 52.60 -21.08 47.08
CA GLY A 7 51.63 -21.85 46.30
C GLY A 7 50.77 -20.94 45.43
N VAL A 8 51.22 -20.74 44.20
CA VAL A 8 50.50 -20.48 42.95
C VAL A 8 48.99 -20.17 43.05
N SER A 9 48.60 -18.97 42.61
CA SER A 9 47.45 -18.79 41.72
C SER A 9 47.69 -17.58 40.82
N ILE A 10 48.23 -17.88 39.65
CA ILE A 10 48.18 -17.03 38.45
C ILE A 10 46.74 -17.12 37.95
N LEU A 11 46.07 -15.99 37.69
CA LEU A 11 45.58 -15.59 36.36
C LEU A 11 44.53 -14.46 36.46
N VAL A 12 44.91 -13.32 35.88
CA VAL A 12 44.07 -12.44 35.06
C VAL A 12 42.94 -11.69 35.77
N LEU A 13 43.30 -10.56 36.36
CA LEU A 13 42.39 -9.43 36.59
C LEU A 13 42.71 -8.29 35.62
N ALA A 14 42.71 -8.59 34.32
CA ALA A 14 43.00 -7.64 33.25
C ALA A 14 42.18 -7.98 32.00
N THR A 15 40.87 -7.70 32.04
CA THR A 15 39.98 -7.43 30.88
C THR A 15 38.51 -7.41 31.35
N LEU A 16 38.07 -6.33 31.99
CA LEU A 16 36.63 -6.08 32.20
C LEU A 16 36.36 -4.57 32.20
N LEU A 17 36.85 -3.89 31.16
CA LEU A 17 36.67 -2.44 30.97
C LEU A 17 36.34 -2.01 29.53
N VAL A 18 35.89 -2.93 28.67
CA VAL A 18 35.34 -2.55 27.36
C VAL A 18 34.07 -3.37 27.12
N GLY A 19 32.95 -2.79 27.49
CA GLY A 19 31.65 -3.43 27.36
C GLY A 19 30.48 -2.52 27.73
N MET A 20 30.69 -1.19 27.73
CA MET A 20 29.56 -0.27 27.56
C MET A 20 29.40 -0.11 26.06
N VAL A 21 28.63 -1.01 25.45
CA VAL A 21 27.99 -0.69 24.18
C VAL A 21 27.15 0.54 24.48
N LEU A 22 27.63 1.71 24.07
CA LEU A 22 26.78 2.87 23.87
C LEU A 22 25.75 2.42 22.85
N ILE A 23 24.58 1.97 23.33
CA ILE A 23 23.40 1.85 22.49
C ILE A 23 23.18 3.27 21.99
N PRO A 24 23.40 3.56 20.70
CA PRO A 24 23.15 4.90 20.20
C PRO A 24 21.67 5.16 20.46
N ALA A 25 21.37 6.28 21.12
CA ALA A 25 20.01 6.77 21.31
C ALA A 25 19.47 7.19 19.93
N VAL A 26 19.14 6.20 19.11
CA VAL A 26 18.58 6.33 17.76
C VAL A 26 17.14 5.80 17.73
N SER A 27 16.65 5.19 18.80
CA SER A 27 15.34 4.51 18.77
C SER A 27 14.13 5.39 19.11
N ALA A 28 14.27 6.72 19.16
CA ALA A 28 13.14 7.63 19.40
C ALA A 28 13.10 8.84 18.45
N GLN A 29 14.11 8.98 17.60
CA GLN A 29 14.18 10.05 16.60
C GLN A 29 13.71 9.57 15.22
N GLU A 30 13.56 8.25 15.01
CA GLU A 30 13.26 7.65 13.70
C GLU A 30 11.79 7.73 13.23
N GLU A 31 10.79 7.92 14.10
CA GLU A 31 9.36 7.86 13.67
C GLU A 31 8.77 9.19 13.18
N LYS A 32 9.30 10.35 13.61
CA LYS A 32 8.80 11.65 13.14
C LYS A 32 9.31 12.02 11.75
N ASP A 33 10.42 11.44 11.31
CA ASP A 33 11.10 11.83 10.07
C ASP A 33 10.44 11.22 8.80
N TYR A 34 9.61 10.19 8.95
CA TYR A 34 8.95 9.53 7.82
C TYR A 34 7.48 9.90 7.64
N PHE A 35 6.91 10.69 8.55
CA PHE A 35 5.52 11.12 8.42
C PHE A 35 5.36 12.13 7.27
N VAL A 36 4.33 11.94 6.46
CA VAL A 36 3.96 12.84 5.36
C VAL A 36 2.75 13.67 5.79
N THR A 37 2.82 14.98 5.59
CA THR A 37 1.70 15.89 5.87
C THR A 37 0.67 15.84 4.74
N ALA A 38 -0.59 16.23 5.01
CA ALA A 38 -1.61 16.33 3.97
C ALA A 38 -1.22 17.32 2.84
N GLU A 39 -0.51 18.40 3.17
CA GLU A 39 -0.01 19.38 2.20
C GLU A 39 1.06 18.78 1.29
N GLU A 40 2.05 18.08 1.86
CA GLU A 40 3.06 17.34 1.09
C GLU A 40 2.38 16.30 0.21
N ALA A 41 1.43 15.52 0.76
CA ALA A 41 0.68 14.54 0.00
C ALA A 41 -0.13 15.15 -1.17
N PHE A 42 -0.75 16.31 -0.96
CA PHE A 42 -1.48 17.03 -2.00
C PHE A 42 -0.56 17.48 -3.14
N LYS A 43 0.65 17.96 -2.80
CA LYS A 43 1.68 18.31 -3.77
C LYS A 43 2.08 17.10 -4.63
N HIS A 44 2.31 15.95 -3.99
CA HIS A 44 2.60 14.70 -4.70
C HIS A 44 1.43 14.27 -5.61
N ALA A 45 0.19 14.41 -5.16
CA ALA A 45 -0.99 14.11 -5.98
C ALA A 45 -1.07 15.00 -7.23
N ASN A 46 -0.92 16.33 -7.07
CA ASN A 46 -0.93 17.26 -8.20
C ASN A 46 0.21 17.00 -9.17
N ALA A 47 1.43 16.80 -8.67
CA ALA A 47 2.59 16.55 -9.53
C ALA A 47 2.42 15.28 -10.37
N ASN A 48 1.93 14.19 -9.77
CA ASN A 48 1.66 12.96 -10.50
C ASN A 48 0.51 13.14 -11.52
N MET A 49 -0.59 13.78 -11.14
CA MET A 49 -1.69 14.08 -12.06
C MET A 49 -1.21 14.91 -13.26
N ILE A 50 -0.45 15.99 -13.02
CA ILE A 50 0.17 16.81 -14.07
C ILE A 50 1.01 15.93 -14.98
N SER A 51 1.83 15.06 -14.40
CA SER A 51 2.76 14.24 -15.16
C SER A 51 2.05 13.23 -16.06
N PHE A 52 1.05 12.53 -15.53
CA PHE A 52 0.26 11.57 -16.29
C PHE A 52 -0.52 12.23 -17.43
N ILE A 53 -1.15 13.39 -17.19
CA ILE A 53 -1.84 14.13 -18.26
C ILE A 53 -0.84 14.62 -19.31
N ALA A 54 0.28 15.25 -18.89
CA ALA A 54 1.25 15.83 -19.81
C ALA A 54 1.95 14.80 -20.72
N ALA A 55 1.98 13.54 -20.28
CA ALA A 55 2.59 12.44 -21.00
C ALA A 55 1.56 11.53 -21.69
N ASP A 56 0.32 11.98 -21.81
CA ASP A 56 -0.78 11.26 -22.47
C ASP A 56 -0.93 9.81 -21.95
N ALA A 57 -0.83 9.65 -20.62
CA ALA A 57 -0.90 8.34 -20.00
C ALA A 57 -2.31 7.72 -20.18
N PRO A 58 -2.41 6.40 -20.44
CA PRO A 58 -3.70 5.74 -20.60
C PRO A 58 -4.63 5.96 -19.40
N GLY A 59 -5.89 6.33 -19.66
CA GLY A 59 -6.90 6.61 -18.64
C GLY A 59 -7.00 8.09 -18.23
N PHE A 60 -6.01 8.92 -18.57
CA PHE A 60 -5.99 10.35 -18.23
C PHE A 60 -6.52 11.26 -19.35
N GLU A 61 -7.04 10.70 -20.44
CA GLU A 61 -7.53 11.46 -21.61
C GLU A 61 -8.60 12.48 -21.21
N ASN A 62 -9.44 12.12 -20.24
CA ASN A 62 -10.53 12.95 -19.74
C ASN A 62 -10.15 13.86 -18.56
N TRP A 63 -8.92 13.78 -18.05
CA TRP A 63 -8.48 14.50 -16.84
C TRP A 63 -7.97 15.91 -17.11
N THR A 64 -7.78 16.30 -18.38
CA THR A 64 -7.52 17.70 -18.73
C THR A 64 -8.68 18.58 -18.25
N GLY A 65 -8.38 19.60 -17.44
CA GLY A 65 -9.35 20.49 -16.81
C GLY A 65 -10.00 19.94 -15.53
N ALA A 66 -9.60 18.75 -15.07
CA ALA A 66 -9.96 18.25 -13.75
C ALA A 66 -9.13 18.94 -12.66
N PHE A 67 -9.62 18.90 -11.43
CA PHE A 67 -8.93 19.39 -10.26
C PHE A 67 -9.02 18.40 -9.09
N ILE A 68 -8.03 18.48 -8.20
CA ILE A 68 -8.00 17.70 -6.96
C ILE A 68 -8.59 18.56 -5.83
N ASP A 69 -9.53 17.99 -5.06
CA ASP A 69 -10.00 18.58 -3.80
C ASP A 69 -8.86 18.50 -2.76
N PRO A 70 -8.38 19.64 -2.20
CA PRO A 70 -7.28 19.64 -1.23
C PRO A 70 -7.61 19.01 0.11
N ASN A 71 -8.86 18.62 0.39
CA ASN A 71 -9.25 18.00 1.64
C ASN A 71 -9.33 16.47 1.49
N PRO A 72 -8.29 15.72 1.84
CA PRO A 72 -8.32 14.27 1.68
C PRO A 72 -9.16 13.60 2.77
N LEU A 73 -9.69 12.43 2.45
CA LEU A 73 -10.08 11.48 3.48
C LEU A 73 -8.84 10.71 3.95
N GLU A 74 -8.70 10.55 5.25
CA GLU A 74 -7.59 9.79 5.84
C GLU A 74 -7.99 8.32 6.02
N PHE A 75 -7.16 7.42 5.49
CA PHE A 75 -7.30 5.98 5.70
C PHE A 75 -6.22 5.45 6.60
N TYR A 76 -6.61 4.54 7.49
CA TYR A 76 -5.74 3.92 8.47
C TYR A 76 -5.61 2.41 8.24
N ASP A 77 -4.50 1.86 8.70
CA ASP A 77 -4.31 0.44 8.88
C ASP A 77 -5.15 -0.05 10.07
N ILE A 78 -5.40 -1.36 10.12
CA ILE A 78 -6.11 -2.01 11.24
C ILE A 78 -5.38 -1.84 12.60
N ASN A 79 -4.11 -1.44 12.56
CA ASN A 79 -3.31 -1.09 13.73
C ASN A 79 -3.31 0.41 14.07
N SER A 80 -4.26 1.18 13.50
CA SER A 80 -4.41 2.64 13.71
C SER A 80 -3.23 3.50 13.23
N LYS A 81 -2.36 2.97 12.37
CA LYS A 81 -1.34 3.77 11.65
C LYS A 81 -1.95 4.36 10.38
N LYS A 82 -1.73 5.64 10.11
CA LYS A 82 -2.24 6.27 8.87
C LYS A 82 -1.55 5.63 7.66
N LEU A 83 -2.33 5.18 6.70
CA LEU A 83 -1.84 4.61 5.44
C LEU A 83 -1.82 5.67 4.34
N PHE A 84 -2.95 6.33 4.13
CA PHE A 84 -3.15 7.18 2.95
C PHE A 84 -3.89 8.47 3.26
N TYR A 85 -3.56 9.49 2.47
CA TYR A 85 -4.45 10.60 2.15
C TYR A 85 -5.10 10.28 0.80
N GLN A 86 -6.41 10.06 0.79
CA GLN A 86 -7.18 9.85 -0.43
C GLN A 86 -7.77 11.17 -0.89
N PHE A 87 -7.30 11.68 -2.02
CA PHE A 87 -7.83 12.89 -2.62
C PHE A 87 -8.86 12.56 -3.70
N SER A 88 -9.96 13.31 -3.73
CA SER A 88 -10.97 13.20 -4.78
C SER A 88 -10.61 14.09 -5.97
N VAL A 89 -10.81 13.56 -7.18
CA VAL A 89 -10.56 14.26 -8.44
C VAL A 89 -11.88 14.54 -9.12
N TYR A 90 -12.13 15.82 -9.40
CA TYR A 90 -13.37 16.30 -9.98
C TYR A 90 -13.14 16.95 -11.34
N LYS A 91 -14.09 16.74 -12.24
CA LYS A 91 -14.25 17.53 -13.46
C LYS A 91 -15.71 17.92 -13.61
N GLU A 92 -15.97 19.21 -13.79
CA GLU A 92 -17.34 19.74 -13.90
C GLU A 92 -18.26 19.29 -12.74
N ASN A 93 -17.72 19.25 -11.51
CA ASN A 93 -18.38 18.75 -10.29
C ASN A 93 -18.75 17.25 -10.29
N ILE A 94 -18.26 16.47 -11.24
CA ILE A 94 -18.40 15.02 -11.29
C ILE A 94 -17.12 14.40 -10.73
N LEU A 95 -17.27 13.46 -9.78
CA LEU A 95 -16.16 12.66 -9.28
C LEU A 95 -15.70 11.72 -10.40
N ILE A 96 -14.48 11.90 -10.90
CA ILE A 96 -13.92 11.11 -12.00
C ILE A 96 -12.76 10.21 -11.56
N GLY A 97 -12.23 10.43 -10.35
CA GLY A 97 -11.11 9.66 -9.86
C GLY A 97 -10.80 9.91 -8.40
N ARG A 98 -9.92 9.06 -7.86
CA ARG A 98 -9.29 9.22 -6.54
C ARG A 98 -7.80 8.95 -6.66
N ILE A 99 -7.01 9.64 -5.84
CA ILE A 99 -5.56 9.43 -5.74
C ILE A 99 -5.23 9.14 -4.28
N ASP A 100 -4.68 7.96 -4.01
CA ASP A 100 -4.19 7.57 -2.69
C ASP A 100 -2.70 7.88 -2.59
N VAL A 101 -2.34 8.78 -1.67
CA VAL A 101 -0.96 9.15 -1.40
C VAL A 101 -0.54 8.64 -0.03
N CYS A 102 0.59 7.92 0.03
CA CYS A 102 1.14 7.35 1.25
C CYS A 102 1.38 8.42 2.32
N ALA A 103 0.92 8.15 3.54
CA ALA A 103 1.11 9.00 4.71
C ALA A 103 2.45 8.76 5.43
N ASP A 104 3.21 7.75 5.01
CA ASP A 104 4.52 7.41 5.53
C ASP A 104 5.49 7.03 4.40
N LYS A 105 6.68 7.64 4.41
CA LYS A 105 7.72 7.48 3.37
C LYS A 105 8.25 6.04 3.26
N THR A 106 8.08 5.24 4.31
CA THR A 106 8.52 3.83 4.35
C THR A 106 7.56 2.89 3.63
N LEU A 107 6.43 3.37 3.11
CA LEU A 107 5.45 2.55 2.39
C LEU A 107 5.76 2.36 0.90
N GLY A 108 6.70 3.14 0.35
CA GLY A 108 7.17 2.99 -1.03
C GLY A 108 7.01 4.27 -1.84
N ALA A 109 6.58 4.13 -3.09
CA ALA A 109 6.28 5.28 -3.94
C ALA A 109 5.20 6.17 -3.30
N SER A 110 5.25 7.48 -3.59
CA SER A 110 4.35 8.43 -2.93
C SER A 110 2.88 8.19 -3.25
N VAL A 111 2.53 7.94 -4.53
CA VAL A 111 1.18 7.56 -4.95
C VAL A 111 1.07 6.04 -4.92
N ASN A 112 0.17 5.52 -4.09
CA ASN A 112 -0.10 4.08 -3.97
C ASN A 112 -1.09 3.61 -5.04
N ASN A 113 -2.14 4.41 -5.28
CA ASN A 113 -3.23 4.03 -6.16
C ASN A 113 -3.85 5.24 -6.84
N ILE A 114 -4.34 5.04 -8.07
CA ILE A 114 -5.17 5.99 -8.80
C ILE A 114 -6.39 5.20 -9.28
N GLU A 115 -7.54 5.54 -8.73
CA GLU A 115 -8.83 4.94 -9.09
C GLU A 115 -9.51 5.84 -10.13
N PHE A 116 -10.04 5.23 -11.19
CA PHE A 116 -10.84 5.91 -12.23
C PHE A 116 -12.30 5.53 -12.07
N ASP A 117 -13.20 6.50 -12.27
CA ASP A 117 -14.65 6.32 -12.15
C ASP A 117 -15.07 5.58 -10.86
N PRO A 118 -14.63 6.07 -9.68
CA PRO A 118 -14.74 5.35 -8.42
C PRO A 118 -16.19 5.21 -7.96
N GLU A 119 -16.52 4.07 -7.35
CA GLU A 119 -17.81 3.91 -6.69
C GLU A 119 -17.86 4.77 -5.41
N PRO A 120 -18.95 5.51 -5.16
CA PRO A 120 -19.15 6.19 -3.89
C PRO A 120 -19.27 5.21 -2.72
N PHE A 121 -18.54 5.47 -1.63
CA PHE A 121 -18.73 4.78 -0.36
C PHE A 121 -19.27 5.75 0.70
N LYS A 122 -19.81 5.19 1.79
CA LYS A 122 -20.59 5.90 2.80
C LYS A 122 -19.79 6.10 4.08
N ALA A 123 -18.72 6.91 4.01
CA ALA A 123 -17.76 7.07 5.09
C ALA A 123 -18.41 7.45 6.44
N ALA A 124 -19.25 8.50 6.44
CA ALA A 124 -19.89 8.99 7.65
C ALA A 124 -20.87 7.96 8.26
N GLU A 125 -21.67 7.31 7.41
CA GLU A 125 -22.63 6.28 7.83
C GLU A 125 -21.92 5.05 8.38
N ALA A 126 -20.81 4.61 7.77
CA ALA A 126 -20.01 3.50 8.27
C ALA A 126 -19.39 3.82 9.64
N MET A 127 -18.87 5.05 9.82
CA MET A 127 -18.33 5.49 11.11
C MET A 127 -19.41 5.54 12.19
N GLU A 128 -20.56 6.14 11.90
CA GLU A 128 -21.71 6.18 12.81
C GLU A 128 -22.15 4.75 13.20
N ARG A 129 -22.32 3.88 12.19
CA ARG A 129 -22.72 2.49 12.40
C ARG A 129 -21.71 1.71 13.25
N SER A 130 -20.41 1.92 13.05
CA SER A 130 -19.37 1.27 13.87
C SER A 130 -19.42 1.70 15.33
N ILE A 131 -19.75 2.97 15.59
CA ILE A 131 -19.95 3.51 16.95
C ILE A 131 -21.21 2.93 17.59
N GLU A 132 -22.31 2.81 16.84
CA GLU A 132 -23.55 2.20 17.33
C GLU A 132 -23.34 0.75 17.77
N ILE A 133 -22.74 -0.08 16.90
CA ILE A 133 -22.43 -1.48 17.21
C ILE A 133 -21.53 -1.55 18.44
N THR A 134 -20.49 -0.72 18.49
CA THR A 134 -19.58 -0.64 19.64
C THR A 134 -20.30 -0.33 20.94
N LYS A 135 -21.22 0.65 20.96
CA LYS A 135 -22.00 1.00 22.16
C LYS A 135 -22.99 -0.09 22.57
N SER A 136 -23.46 -0.89 21.62
CA SER A 136 -24.34 -2.03 21.90
C SER A 136 -23.57 -3.21 22.51
N GLU A 137 -22.38 -3.51 21.99
CA GLU A 137 -21.55 -4.64 22.44
C GLU A 137 -20.76 -4.31 23.71
N TYR A 138 -20.32 -3.06 23.86
CA TYR A 138 -19.50 -2.57 24.97
C TYR A 138 -20.14 -1.31 25.60
N PRO A 139 -21.32 -1.41 26.25
CA PRO A 139 -22.07 -0.26 26.74
C PRO A 139 -21.33 0.59 27.79
N ASP A 140 -20.46 -0.03 28.57
CA ASP A 140 -19.60 0.66 29.56
C ASP A 140 -18.17 0.93 29.05
N GLY A 141 -17.87 0.50 27.81
CA GLY A 141 -16.57 0.63 27.19
C GLY A 141 -16.23 2.08 26.82
N LYS A 142 -14.95 2.43 26.90
CA LYS A 142 -14.46 3.75 26.48
C LYS A 142 -13.99 3.67 25.03
N ILE A 143 -14.70 4.33 24.12
CA ILE A 143 -14.25 4.53 22.73
C ILE A 143 -12.93 5.31 22.74
N LYS A 144 -11.93 4.77 22.04
CA LYS A 144 -10.57 5.30 21.93
C LYS A 144 -10.40 6.08 20.63
N SER A 145 -10.92 5.55 19.54
CA SER A 145 -10.87 6.13 18.20
C SER A 145 -11.96 5.54 17.32
N THR A 146 -12.35 6.29 16.29
CA THR A 146 -13.15 5.81 15.17
C THR A 146 -12.56 6.41 13.91
N ASN A 147 -12.07 5.58 13.00
CA ASN A 147 -11.37 6.01 11.78
C ASN A 147 -11.85 5.20 10.57
N MET A 148 -11.74 5.79 9.38
CA MET A 148 -11.80 4.99 8.15
C MET A 148 -10.51 4.16 8.02
N VAL A 149 -10.66 2.89 7.64
CA VAL A 149 -9.57 1.92 7.55
C VAL A 149 -9.60 1.15 6.25
N VAL A 150 -8.43 0.70 5.82
CA VAL A 150 -8.28 -0.40 4.88
C VAL A 150 -8.22 -1.68 5.71
N TYR A 151 -9.36 -2.39 5.84
CA TYR A 151 -9.42 -3.57 6.71
C TYR A 151 -8.91 -4.84 6.02
N SER A 152 -9.00 -4.90 4.69
CA SER A 152 -8.49 -6.02 3.88
C SER A 152 -8.34 -5.54 2.44
N TYR A 153 -7.22 -4.89 2.12
CA TYR A 153 -7.02 -4.21 0.82
C TYR A 153 -7.51 -5.07 -0.36
N PRO A 154 -8.29 -4.52 -1.30
CA PRO A 154 -8.69 -3.10 -1.41
C PRO A 154 -9.94 -2.72 -0.59
N LYS A 155 -10.43 -3.60 0.30
CA LYS A 155 -11.64 -3.34 1.08
C LYS A 155 -11.42 -2.28 2.16
N ILE A 156 -12.34 -1.32 2.20
CA ILE A 156 -12.33 -0.18 3.11
C ILE A 156 -13.61 -0.13 3.96
N GLY A 157 -13.49 0.44 5.15
CA GLY A 157 -14.61 0.55 6.09
C GLY A 157 -14.29 1.47 7.26
N ALA A 158 -15.16 1.51 8.26
CA ALA A 158 -14.88 2.17 9.52
C ALA A 158 -14.40 1.16 10.56
N MET A 159 -13.48 1.58 11.43
CA MET A 159 -13.05 0.84 12.60
C MET A 159 -13.23 1.70 13.84
N THR A 160 -13.96 1.21 14.83
CA THR A 160 -14.02 1.79 16.17
C THR A 160 -13.21 0.92 17.14
N VAL A 161 -12.27 1.53 17.85
CA VAL A 161 -11.51 0.88 18.92
C VAL A 161 -12.12 1.23 20.26
N VAL A 162 -12.44 0.23 21.07
CA VAL A 162 -13.05 0.39 22.39
C VAL A 162 -12.22 -0.32 23.44
N LYS A 163 -11.99 0.36 24.57
CA LYS A 163 -11.41 -0.26 25.75
C LYS A 163 -12.52 -0.70 26.68
N ASP A 164 -12.67 -2.01 26.89
CA ASP A 164 -13.62 -2.52 27.85
C ASP A 164 -13.23 -2.08 29.27
N LYS A 165 -14.22 -1.67 30.05
CA LYS A 165 -14.03 -1.20 31.41
C LYS A 165 -13.88 -2.35 32.40
N THR A 166 -14.46 -3.51 32.10
CA THR A 166 -14.47 -4.67 33.00
C THR A 166 -13.15 -5.42 32.94
N THR A 167 -12.71 -5.81 31.74
CA THR A 167 -11.45 -6.54 31.56
C THR A 167 -10.25 -5.60 31.41
N GLY A 168 -10.47 -4.40 30.88
CA GLY A 168 -9.40 -3.49 30.48
C GLY A 168 -8.81 -3.80 29.11
N ASP A 169 -9.35 -4.80 28.39
CA ASP A 169 -8.90 -5.19 27.05
C ASP A 169 -9.41 -4.21 25.99
N GLU A 170 -8.73 -4.18 24.84
CA GLU A 170 -9.14 -3.39 23.68
C GLU A 170 -9.72 -4.30 22.59
N TYR A 171 -10.85 -3.86 22.04
CA TYR A 171 -11.57 -4.55 20.97
C TYR A 171 -11.75 -3.60 19.78
N ARG A 172 -11.88 -4.17 18.58
CA ARG A 172 -12.10 -3.41 17.35
C ARG A 172 -13.39 -3.87 16.71
N ILE A 173 -14.21 -2.91 16.31
CA ILE A 173 -15.45 -3.14 15.57
C ILE A 173 -15.30 -2.56 14.18
N PHE A 174 -15.49 -3.40 13.16
CA PHE A 174 -15.37 -3.01 11.77
C PHE A 174 -16.76 -2.96 11.10
N VAL A 175 -16.94 -1.97 10.22
CA VAL A 175 -18.13 -1.84 9.38
C VAL A 175 -17.69 -1.54 7.96
N ASP A 176 -18.20 -2.28 6.98
CA ASP A 176 -17.87 -2.09 5.57
C ASP A 176 -18.36 -0.73 5.05
N GLY A 177 -17.52 -0.04 4.28
CA GLY A 177 -17.79 1.31 3.79
C GLY A 177 -18.86 1.39 2.70
N TYR A 178 -19.14 0.29 2.00
CA TYR A 178 -20.12 0.23 0.92
C TYR A 178 -21.44 -0.39 1.38
N THR A 179 -21.36 -1.53 2.08
CA THR A 179 -22.57 -2.28 2.50
C THR A 179 -23.11 -1.86 3.86
N LEU A 180 -22.30 -1.20 4.69
CA LEU A 180 -22.59 -0.88 6.10
C LEU A 180 -22.79 -2.11 7.00
N GLU A 181 -22.40 -3.29 6.52
CA GLU A 181 -22.46 -4.52 7.30
C GLU A 181 -21.28 -4.62 8.27
N GLY A 182 -21.50 -5.26 9.42
CA GLY A 182 -20.44 -5.55 10.38
C GLY A 182 -19.45 -6.56 9.79
N VAL A 183 -18.15 -6.29 9.97
CA VAL A 183 -17.07 -7.19 9.55
C VAL A 183 -16.47 -7.82 10.80
N GLU A 184 -16.36 -9.15 10.79
CA GLU A 184 -15.76 -9.90 11.89
C GLU A 184 -14.27 -9.55 12.05
N ASP A 185 -13.86 -9.20 13.27
CA ASP A 185 -12.45 -8.98 13.61
C ASP A 185 -11.72 -10.32 13.76
N LYS A 186 -11.50 -10.99 12.62
CA LYS A 186 -10.69 -12.20 12.52
C LYS A 186 -9.56 -12.00 11.51
N PRO A 187 -8.34 -12.49 11.80
CA PRO A 187 -7.25 -12.41 10.83
C PRO A 187 -7.60 -13.18 9.57
N ALA A 188 -7.17 -12.67 8.41
CA ALA A 188 -7.21 -13.46 7.18
C ALA A 188 -6.33 -14.72 7.32
N THR A 189 -6.79 -15.82 6.71
CA THR A 189 -6.00 -17.06 6.56
C THR A 189 -5.74 -17.30 5.08
N GLU A 190 -5.03 -18.38 4.76
CA GLU A 190 -4.78 -18.76 3.36
C GLU A 190 -6.07 -19.04 2.58
N THR A 191 -7.15 -19.46 3.26
CA THR A 191 -8.40 -19.89 2.63
C THR A 191 -9.61 -19.06 3.03
N GLU A 192 -9.53 -18.25 4.10
CA GLU A 192 -10.63 -17.43 4.57
C GLU A 192 -10.29 -15.93 4.55
N PRO A 193 -11.21 -15.09 4.07
CA PRO A 193 -11.06 -13.64 4.18
C PRO A 193 -11.15 -13.22 5.64
N GLY A 194 -10.41 -12.19 5.98
CA GLY A 194 -10.41 -11.57 7.30
C GLY A 194 -9.72 -10.22 7.24
N VAL A 195 -9.53 -9.59 8.39
CA VAL A 195 -8.81 -8.34 8.49
C VAL A 195 -7.30 -8.58 8.48
N TRP A 196 -6.54 -7.72 7.81
CA TRP A 196 -5.08 -7.81 7.78
C TRP A 196 -4.42 -6.44 7.56
N SER A 197 -3.17 -6.34 8.00
CA SER A 197 -2.38 -5.11 7.99
C SER A 197 -1.73 -4.89 6.63
N MET A 198 -2.19 -3.86 5.91
CA MET A 198 -1.55 -3.44 4.66
C MET A 198 -0.15 -2.90 4.93
N TYR A 199 0.02 -2.23 6.07
CA TYR A 199 1.32 -1.70 6.50
C TYR A 199 2.36 -2.82 6.56
N ASP A 200 2.03 -3.95 7.20
CA ASP A 200 2.94 -5.09 7.34
C ASP A 200 3.25 -5.73 5.99
N HIS A 201 2.27 -5.79 5.08
CA HIS A 201 2.49 -6.28 3.72
C HIS A 201 3.45 -5.39 2.92
N LEU A 202 3.25 -4.07 2.95
CA LEU A 202 4.11 -3.13 2.21
C LEU A 202 5.56 -3.11 2.74
N LEU A 203 5.74 -3.32 4.03
CA LEU A 203 7.07 -3.41 4.64
C LEU A 203 7.84 -4.70 4.28
N LYS A 204 7.19 -5.74 3.75
CA LYS A 204 7.88 -6.96 3.30
C LYS A 204 8.92 -6.69 2.19
N ASN A 205 8.74 -5.63 1.41
CA ASN A 205 9.71 -5.18 0.38
C ASN A 205 11.00 -4.59 0.97
N GLY A 206 11.02 -4.34 2.28
CA GLY A 206 12.12 -3.74 3.01
C GLY A 206 12.06 -2.21 3.02
N LYS A 207 12.10 -1.64 4.24
CA LYS A 207 12.08 -0.19 4.49
C LYS A 207 13.03 0.59 3.58
N ASP A 208 14.26 0.13 3.41
CA ASP A 208 15.28 0.83 2.61
C ASP A 208 14.96 0.90 1.12
N ASN A 209 14.32 -0.14 0.56
CA ASN A 209 13.89 -0.12 -0.84
C ASN A 209 12.69 0.81 -1.01
N ASN A 210 11.75 0.75 -0.08
CA ASN A 210 10.59 1.63 -0.09
C ASN A 210 10.99 3.11 -0.01
N LEU A 211 11.95 3.46 0.85
CA LEU A 211 12.49 4.82 0.93
C LEU A 211 13.16 5.28 -0.37
N LYS A 212 13.80 4.38 -1.12
CA LYS A 212 14.34 4.72 -2.45
C LYS A 212 13.25 5.02 -3.46
N GLU A 213 12.12 4.29 -3.42
CA GLU A 213 10.98 4.59 -4.29
C GLU A 213 10.27 5.89 -3.90
N TRP A 214 10.19 6.19 -2.60
CA TRP A 214 9.74 7.49 -2.11
C TRP A 214 10.63 8.62 -2.65
N GLU A 215 11.95 8.52 -2.49
CA GLU A 215 12.92 9.53 -2.94
C GLU A 215 12.80 9.80 -4.45
N LYS A 216 12.61 8.77 -5.28
CA LYS A 216 12.35 8.97 -6.72
C LYS A 216 11.06 9.76 -6.97
N SER A 217 10.02 9.48 -6.19
CA SER A 217 8.74 10.18 -6.29
C SER A 217 8.88 11.65 -5.87
N ASP A 218 9.66 11.91 -4.81
CA ASP A 218 9.94 13.26 -4.32
C ASP A 218 10.78 14.07 -5.31
N GLN A 219 11.81 13.46 -5.91
CA GLN A 219 12.61 14.09 -6.96
C GLN A 219 11.78 14.49 -8.18
N LEU A 220 10.85 13.63 -8.62
CA LEU A 220 9.91 13.95 -9.67
C LEU A 220 9.01 15.13 -9.27
N THR A 221 8.42 15.06 -8.07
CA THR A 221 7.52 16.09 -7.54
C THR A 221 8.22 17.44 -7.46
N ASN A 222 9.42 17.49 -6.90
CA ASN A 222 10.24 18.70 -6.80
C ASN A 222 10.64 19.25 -8.18
N SER A 223 10.93 18.38 -9.15
CA SER A 223 11.24 18.82 -10.53
C SER A 223 10.01 19.47 -11.20
N ILE A 224 8.82 18.90 -11.00
CA ILE A 224 7.56 19.46 -11.50
C ILE A 224 7.21 20.77 -10.78
N GLU A 225 7.42 20.84 -9.45
CA GLU A 225 7.22 22.05 -8.65
C GLU A 225 8.09 23.21 -9.16
N GLN A 226 9.36 22.95 -9.43
CA GLN A 226 10.28 23.95 -9.99
C GLN A 226 9.84 24.40 -11.39
N ALA A 227 9.50 23.47 -12.27
CA ALA A 227 9.00 23.78 -13.61
C ALA A 227 7.70 24.62 -13.55
N ALA A 228 6.81 24.29 -12.62
CA ALA A 228 5.57 25.04 -12.40
C ALA A 228 5.84 26.45 -11.88
N THR A 229 6.71 26.59 -10.88
CA THR A 229 7.10 27.89 -10.32
C THR A 229 7.70 28.80 -11.38
N ASN A 230 8.58 28.28 -12.24
CA ASN A 230 9.18 29.03 -13.35
C ASN A 230 8.15 29.55 -14.37
N LYS A 231 6.96 28.95 -14.41
CA LYS A 231 5.85 29.33 -15.27
C LYS A 231 4.72 30.06 -14.51
N GLY A 232 4.96 30.42 -13.25
CA GLY A 232 3.98 31.12 -12.42
C GLY A 232 2.78 30.27 -12.02
N VAL A 233 2.92 28.95 -11.97
CA VAL A 233 1.88 28.00 -11.55
C VAL A 233 2.20 27.48 -10.15
N ASN A 234 1.21 27.51 -9.25
CA ASN A 234 1.32 26.96 -7.90
C ASN A 234 0.65 25.58 -7.83
N ILE A 235 1.44 24.51 -7.67
CA ILE A 235 0.93 23.13 -7.56
C ILE A 235 0.53 22.74 -6.13
N ASN A 236 0.73 23.63 -5.15
CA ASN A 236 0.18 23.48 -3.80
C ASN A 236 -1.29 23.94 -3.74
N ALA A 237 -1.86 24.34 -4.87
CA ALA A 237 -3.27 24.62 -5.07
C ALA A 237 -3.81 23.76 -6.23
N SER A 238 -5.13 23.70 -6.37
CA SER A 238 -5.78 23.00 -7.48
C SER A 238 -5.27 23.49 -8.84
N VAL A 239 -4.85 22.54 -9.67
CA VAL A 239 -4.32 22.81 -11.02
C VAL A 239 -5.48 23.00 -11.99
N THR A 240 -5.52 24.13 -12.70
CA THR A 240 -6.55 24.44 -13.70
C THR A 240 -6.14 23.95 -15.09
N GLU A 241 -7.08 23.98 -16.04
CA GLU A 241 -6.78 23.73 -17.46
C GLU A 241 -5.74 24.70 -18.02
N GLU A 242 -5.82 25.98 -17.64
CA GLU A 242 -4.81 26.99 -18.02
C GLU A 242 -3.43 26.61 -17.47
N ASN A 243 -3.35 26.18 -16.21
CA ASN A 243 -2.10 25.69 -15.63
C ASN A 243 -1.54 24.51 -16.42
N MET A 244 -2.39 23.53 -16.79
CA MET A 244 -1.98 22.38 -17.60
C MET A 244 -1.44 22.79 -18.97
N SER A 245 -2.05 23.77 -19.64
CA SER A 245 -1.56 24.26 -20.94
C SER A 245 -0.14 24.87 -20.86
N LYS A 246 0.20 25.53 -19.75
CA LYS A 246 1.55 26.06 -19.50
C LYS A 246 2.55 24.93 -19.25
N LEU A 247 2.09 23.86 -18.60
CA LEU A 247 2.94 22.77 -18.12
C LEU A 247 3.16 21.67 -19.14
N SER A 248 2.19 21.36 -20.01
CA SER A 248 2.18 20.17 -20.87
C SER A 248 3.36 20.04 -21.84
N THR A 249 4.07 21.13 -22.14
CA THR A 249 5.26 21.12 -23.00
C THR A 249 6.57 21.07 -22.23
N ASP A 250 6.55 21.08 -20.89
CA ASP A 250 7.76 20.96 -20.09
C ASP A 250 8.36 19.55 -20.17
N ALA A 251 9.69 19.48 -20.19
CA ALA A 251 10.35 18.18 -20.11
C ALA A 251 10.13 17.54 -18.73
N ALA A 252 10.13 18.33 -17.65
CA ALA A 252 9.98 17.82 -16.29
C ALA A 252 8.61 17.19 -16.04
N THR A 253 7.55 17.72 -16.66
CA THR A 253 6.19 17.18 -16.51
C THR A 253 5.98 15.94 -17.34
N ARG A 254 6.69 15.79 -18.46
CA ARG A 254 6.62 14.57 -19.30
C ARG A 254 7.44 13.40 -18.76
N LEU A 255 8.16 13.59 -17.66
CA LEU A 255 8.91 12.52 -17.00
C LEU A 255 7.94 11.55 -16.32
N ILE A 256 7.56 10.49 -17.03
CA ILE A 256 6.95 9.33 -16.37
C ILE A 256 8.09 8.42 -15.85
N THR A 257 8.15 8.22 -14.54
CA THR A 257 9.05 7.22 -13.92
C THR A 257 8.47 5.80 -13.94
N SER A 258 7.20 5.67 -14.35
CA SER A 258 6.51 4.40 -14.50
C SER A 258 6.70 3.79 -15.89
N LYS A 259 6.55 2.47 -15.97
CA LYS A 259 6.57 1.72 -17.22
C LYS A 259 5.17 1.21 -17.50
N SER A 260 4.57 1.64 -18.60
CA SER A 260 3.32 1.00 -19.06
C SER A 260 3.62 -0.44 -19.46
N LEU A 261 2.89 -1.37 -18.85
CA LEU A 261 2.95 -2.79 -19.18
C LEU A 261 1.69 -3.12 -19.96
N SER A 262 1.83 -3.56 -21.20
CA SER A 262 0.70 -4.05 -22.02
C SER A 262 0.24 -5.44 -21.55
N VAL A 263 -0.18 -5.54 -20.29
CA VAL A 263 -0.70 -6.76 -19.69
C VAL A 263 -2.06 -7.04 -20.31
N PRO A 264 -2.30 -8.23 -20.89
CA PRO A 264 -3.61 -8.61 -21.39
C PRO A 264 -4.57 -8.72 -20.20
N LEU A 265 -5.75 -8.11 -20.33
CA LEU A 265 -6.76 -8.11 -19.28
C LEU A 265 -7.58 -9.41 -19.33
N TYR A 266 -7.57 -10.16 -18.25
CA TYR A 266 -8.44 -11.32 -18.03
C TYR A 266 -9.22 -11.11 -16.74
N GLY A 267 -10.55 -10.96 -16.85
CA GLY A 267 -11.42 -10.90 -15.69
C GLY A 267 -11.53 -12.26 -15.00
N GLN A 268 -11.73 -12.28 -13.69
CA GLN A 268 -12.00 -13.52 -12.96
C GLN A 268 -13.30 -14.16 -13.46
N GLU A 269 -13.26 -15.46 -13.76
CA GLU A 269 -14.40 -16.23 -14.28
C GLU A 269 -15.41 -16.56 -13.17
N ASN A 270 -15.01 -16.50 -11.89
CA ASN A 270 -15.89 -16.65 -10.73
C ASN A 270 -15.37 -15.87 -9.51
N SER A 271 -16.17 -15.77 -8.45
CA SER A 271 -15.92 -14.99 -7.23
C SER A 271 -14.62 -15.32 -6.48
N VAL A 272 -14.07 -16.53 -6.66
CA VAL A 272 -12.84 -16.99 -5.98
C VAL A 272 -11.59 -17.02 -6.88
N TYR A 273 -11.71 -16.56 -8.13
CA TYR A 273 -10.65 -16.70 -9.15
C TYR A 273 -9.76 -15.47 -9.34
N CYS A 274 -9.68 -14.57 -8.37
CA CYS A 274 -8.76 -13.42 -8.46
C CYS A 274 -7.29 -13.85 -8.62
N GLY A 275 -6.84 -14.88 -7.88
CA GLY A 275 -5.52 -15.47 -8.01
C GLY A 275 -5.29 -16.11 -9.39
N PRO A 276 -6.13 -17.08 -9.82
CA PRO A 276 -6.07 -17.68 -11.16
C PRO A 276 -6.07 -16.67 -12.31
N ALA A 277 -6.95 -15.66 -12.27
CA ALA A 277 -6.99 -14.60 -13.26
C ALA A 277 -5.68 -13.80 -13.31
N SER A 278 -5.12 -13.46 -12.14
CA SER A 278 -3.82 -12.79 -12.04
C SER A 278 -2.68 -13.63 -12.63
N CYS A 279 -2.62 -14.91 -12.28
CA CYS A 279 -1.65 -15.85 -12.85
C CYS A 279 -1.81 -16.02 -14.36
N GLN A 280 -3.04 -16.01 -14.88
CA GLN A 280 -3.33 -16.06 -16.32
C GLN A 280 -2.81 -14.81 -17.05
N MET A 281 -3.04 -13.62 -16.49
CA MET A 281 -2.52 -12.36 -17.02
C MET A 281 -0.99 -12.34 -17.04
N ILE A 282 -0.35 -12.72 -15.93
CA ILE A 282 1.11 -12.79 -15.79
C ILE A 282 1.70 -13.81 -16.78
N GLY A 283 1.13 -15.02 -16.84
CA GLY A 283 1.57 -16.08 -17.73
C GLY A 283 1.53 -15.66 -19.20
N LYS A 284 0.48 -14.94 -19.60
CA LYS A 284 0.37 -14.43 -20.96
C LYS A 284 1.32 -13.25 -21.21
N TYR A 285 1.46 -12.33 -20.26
CA TYR A 285 2.30 -11.15 -20.41
C TYR A 285 3.80 -11.50 -20.46
N ILE A 286 4.27 -12.31 -19.51
CA ILE A 286 5.69 -12.58 -19.31
C ILE A 286 6.15 -13.79 -20.14
N CYS A 287 5.38 -14.87 -20.10
CA CYS A 287 5.77 -16.14 -20.70
C CYS A 287 5.10 -16.42 -22.05
N ASN A 288 4.16 -15.58 -22.50
CA ASN A 288 3.27 -15.83 -23.63
C ASN A 288 2.52 -17.17 -23.53
N ILE A 289 2.21 -17.62 -22.31
CA ILE A 289 1.49 -18.85 -22.02
C ILE A 289 0.05 -18.53 -21.64
N TYR A 290 -0.88 -19.29 -22.20
CA TYR A 290 -2.28 -19.25 -21.82
C TYR A 290 -2.68 -20.55 -21.15
N ARG A 291 -3.25 -20.45 -19.95
CA ARG A 291 -3.97 -21.53 -19.25
C ARG A 291 -5.31 -20.99 -18.80
N THR A 292 -6.34 -21.84 -18.74
CA THR A 292 -7.66 -21.44 -18.22
C THR A 292 -7.58 -21.21 -16.71
N GLN A 293 -8.49 -20.43 -16.15
CA GLN A 293 -8.49 -20.19 -14.70
C GLN A 293 -8.79 -21.47 -13.91
N ASN A 294 -9.66 -22.36 -14.42
CA ASN A 294 -9.84 -23.71 -13.87
C ASN A 294 -8.54 -24.51 -13.82
N TYR A 295 -7.73 -24.49 -14.89
CA TYR A 295 -6.45 -25.21 -14.90
C TYR A 295 -5.49 -24.68 -13.84
N ILE A 296 -5.43 -23.36 -13.67
CA ILE A 296 -4.56 -22.72 -12.69
C ILE A 296 -5.05 -23.01 -11.28
N TYR A 297 -6.37 -23.00 -11.05
CA TYR A 297 -6.99 -23.35 -9.79
C TYR A 297 -6.63 -24.78 -9.38
N ASP A 298 -6.85 -25.75 -10.28
CA ASP A 298 -6.57 -27.18 -10.04
C ASP A 298 -5.07 -27.53 -9.96
N PHE A 299 -4.17 -26.61 -10.27
CA PHE A 299 -2.76 -26.92 -10.56
C PHE A 299 -2.07 -27.73 -9.46
N GLN A 300 -2.36 -27.40 -8.19
CA GLN A 300 -1.78 -28.09 -7.03
C GLN A 300 -2.39 -29.49 -6.78
N GLY A 301 -3.51 -29.81 -7.42
CA GLY A 301 -4.20 -31.11 -7.33
C GLY A 301 -5.05 -31.31 -6.08
N TRP A 302 -5.02 -30.40 -5.09
CA TRP A 302 -5.94 -30.39 -3.94
C TRP A 302 -7.09 -29.39 -4.09
N HIS A 303 -7.03 -28.53 -5.10
CA HIS A 303 -8.14 -27.69 -5.54
C HIS A 303 -8.93 -28.42 -6.61
N ASP A 304 -10.26 -28.24 -6.61
CA ASP A 304 -11.17 -28.81 -7.61
C ASP A 304 -12.13 -27.72 -8.09
N HIS A 305 -12.00 -27.30 -9.35
CA HIS A 305 -12.88 -26.29 -9.94
C HIS A 305 -14.36 -26.72 -9.98
N ASN A 306 -14.68 -28.01 -9.81
CA ASN A 306 -16.06 -28.50 -9.71
C ASN A 306 -16.62 -28.41 -8.28
N ASN A 307 -15.75 -28.16 -7.29
CA ASN A 307 -16.11 -28.03 -5.88
C ASN A 307 -15.29 -26.92 -5.21
N LEU A 308 -15.62 -25.68 -5.54
CA LEU A 308 -14.89 -24.50 -5.12
C LEU A 308 -14.90 -24.33 -3.60
N ASN A 309 -13.71 -24.20 -3.01
CA ASN A 309 -13.53 -23.97 -1.58
C ASN A 309 -12.50 -22.84 -1.34
N GLY A 310 -12.93 -21.60 -1.61
CA GLY A 310 -12.07 -20.42 -1.53
C GLY A 310 -11.17 -20.24 -2.76
N GLY A 311 -10.35 -19.19 -2.73
CA GLY A 311 -9.36 -18.91 -3.78
C GLY A 311 -8.07 -19.72 -3.59
N ILE A 312 -7.14 -19.62 -4.54
CA ILE A 312 -5.78 -20.13 -4.34
C ILE A 312 -5.03 -19.20 -3.38
N SER A 313 -4.12 -19.77 -2.58
CA SER A 313 -3.26 -19.00 -1.68
C SER A 313 -2.11 -18.31 -2.42
N ASP A 314 -1.43 -17.38 -1.74
CA ASP A 314 -0.19 -16.76 -2.26
C ASP A 314 0.89 -17.80 -2.56
N SER A 315 0.99 -18.87 -1.75
CA SER A 315 1.95 -19.95 -1.98
C SER A 315 1.60 -20.75 -3.23
N ASP A 316 0.32 -21.05 -3.44
CA ASP A 316 -0.13 -21.83 -4.59
C ASP A 316 0.04 -21.04 -5.89
N ALA A 317 -0.28 -19.75 -5.87
CA ALA A 317 -0.04 -18.83 -6.98
C ALA A 317 1.47 -18.70 -7.29
N LYS A 318 2.29 -18.58 -6.24
CA LYS A 318 3.75 -18.54 -6.35
C LYS A 318 4.28 -19.83 -6.97
N ASP A 319 3.87 -20.98 -6.45
CA ASP A 319 4.27 -22.28 -6.94
C ASP A 319 3.92 -22.44 -8.42
N TYR A 320 2.68 -22.15 -8.82
CA TYR A 320 2.29 -22.15 -10.24
C TYR A 320 3.24 -21.31 -11.11
N CYS A 321 3.67 -20.15 -10.61
CA CYS A 321 4.65 -19.31 -11.29
C CYS A 321 6.07 -19.93 -11.34
N TYR A 322 6.49 -20.70 -10.33
CA TYR A 322 7.84 -21.28 -10.25
C TYR A 322 7.97 -22.65 -10.94
N TYR A 323 6.95 -23.49 -10.90
CA TYR A 323 6.99 -24.83 -11.51
C TYR A 323 7.29 -24.75 -13.01
N THR A 324 8.09 -25.67 -13.52
CA THR A 324 8.47 -25.66 -14.94
C THR A 324 7.26 -25.85 -15.85
N GLN A 325 7.37 -25.41 -17.10
CA GLN A 325 6.33 -25.63 -18.10
C GLN A 325 6.05 -27.12 -18.35
N GLN A 326 7.06 -27.99 -18.18
CA GLN A 326 6.90 -29.44 -18.24
C GLN A 326 6.05 -29.98 -17.09
N GLN A 327 6.12 -29.34 -15.92
CA GLN A 327 5.29 -29.63 -14.76
C GLN A 327 3.92 -28.93 -14.81
N GLY A 328 3.65 -28.15 -15.87
CA GLY A 328 2.38 -27.43 -16.05
C GLY A 328 2.37 -25.99 -15.55
N GLY A 329 3.42 -25.54 -14.84
CA GLY A 329 3.58 -24.16 -14.36
C GLY A 329 4.08 -23.20 -15.43
N LEU A 330 4.39 -21.96 -15.04
CA LEU A 330 4.90 -20.93 -15.97
C LEU A 330 6.40 -21.07 -16.27
N GLY A 331 7.14 -21.75 -15.40
CA GLY A 331 8.60 -21.85 -15.36
C GLY A 331 9.26 -20.63 -14.72
N PRO A 332 10.47 -20.79 -14.15
CA PRO A 332 11.21 -19.66 -13.63
C PRO A 332 11.45 -18.69 -14.78
N VAL A 333 10.79 -17.54 -14.69
CA VAL A 333 11.14 -16.40 -15.53
C VAL A 333 12.58 -16.08 -15.18
N SER A 334 13.50 -16.17 -16.14
CA SER A 334 14.84 -15.61 -15.95
C SER A 334 14.64 -14.18 -15.45
N TYR A 335 14.96 -13.93 -14.17
CA TYR A 335 14.94 -12.59 -13.60
C TYR A 335 15.82 -11.74 -14.50
N THR A 336 15.20 -10.99 -15.40
CA THR A 336 15.88 -9.89 -16.03
C THR A 336 15.95 -8.88 -14.91
N HIS A 337 17.03 -8.90 -14.14
CA HIS A 337 17.45 -7.72 -13.43
C HIS A 337 17.35 -6.59 -14.46
N LEU A 338 16.41 -5.67 -14.26
CA LEU A 338 16.48 -4.36 -14.86
C LEU A 338 17.66 -3.66 -14.21
N THR A 339 18.87 -4.12 -14.51
CA THR A 339 20.05 -3.28 -14.46
C THR A 339 19.79 -2.21 -15.50
N LEU A 340 19.47 -1.01 -15.02
CA LEU A 340 19.58 0.21 -15.81
C LEU A 340 20.92 0.14 -16.56
N PRO A 341 20.95 0.31 -17.90
CA PRO A 341 22.21 0.50 -18.57
C PRO A 341 22.85 1.75 -17.97
N THR A 342 23.96 1.57 -17.26
CA THR A 342 24.88 2.66 -16.96
C THR A 342 25.44 3.11 -18.30
N ASN A 343 24.90 4.21 -18.83
CA ASN A 343 25.43 4.80 -20.04
C ASN A 343 26.87 5.26 -19.81
N ARG A 344 27.75 4.84 -20.73
CA ARG A 344 28.93 5.59 -21.13
C ARG A 344 28.52 6.77 -22.00
#